data_AF-A0A9P4K6G8-F1
#
_entry.id   AF-A0A9P4K6G8-F1
#
_cell.length_a   1.000
_cell.length_b   1.000
_cell.length_c   1.000
_cell.angle_alpha   90.00
_cell.angle_beta   90.00
_cell.angle_gamma   90.00
#
_symmetry.space_group_name_H-M   'P 1'
#
loop_
_entity.id
_entity.type
_entity.pdbx_description
1 polymer ?
#
loop_
_entity_poly.entity_id
_entity_poly.type
_entity_poly.pdbx_seq_one_letter_code
_entity_poly.pdbx_strand_id
1 'polypeptide(L)'
;MATKRAREDDSSSPSKKQKKGFSVGPANLPEGTYKRKVQKIKKDLIHKAKLRKEYAKIKAQEQSSELQRSVYDCEHDSADVKAREPQLEPTLEPHPDRRKLLEEPSPEPASNPSRQAERGKKRPRPQPYRNETKFAQKRREEAEAKRKAREEADKERARKRAERERFRKTIAKARGGGSNGQRKLGRESAVLLEKVKRLVGNA
;
A
#
# COMPACT_ATOMS: atom_id res chain seq x y z
N MET A 1 -16.69 -4.61 -71.15
CA MET A 1 -16.82 -4.97 -69.71
C MET A 1 -16.27 -6.37 -69.52
N ALA A 2 -15.06 -6.53 -68.98
CA ALA A 2 -14.45 -7.86 -68.81
C ALA A 2 -14.77 -8.42 -67.42
N THR A 3 -15.41 -9.59 -67.37
CA THR A 3 -15.66 -10.34 -66.13
C THR A 3 -14.35 -10.94 -65.62
N LYS A 4 -13.94 -10.58 -64.40
CA LYS A 4 -12.79 -11.15 -63.69
C LYS A 4 -12.97 -12.68 -63.57
N ARG A 5 -12.08 -13.47 -64.17
CA ARG A 5 -12.05 -14.93 -63.99
C ARG A 5 -11.73 -15.26 -62.53
N ALA A 6 -12.54 -16.11 -61.91
CA ALA A 6 -12.23 -16.71 -60.61
C ALA A 6 -11.06 -17.68 -60.77
N ARG A 7 -10.09 -17.60 -59.87
CA ARG A 7 -8.90 -18.45 -59.86
C ARG A 7 -9.28 -19.82 -59.31
N GLU A 8 -9.60 -20.74 -60.22
CA GLU A 8 -9.80 -22.18 -59.97
C GLU A 8 -8.42 -22.85 -59.82
N ASP A 9 -7.73 -22.67 -58.69
CA ASP A 9 -6.51 -23.43 -58.34
C ASP A 9 -6.12 -23.16 -56.88
N ASP A 10 -6.74 -23.83 -55.90
CA ASP A 10 -6.09 -24.10 -54.58
C ASP A 10 -6.81 -25.14 -53.68
N SER A 11 -7.56 -26.11 -54.23
CA SER A 11 -8.33 -27.07 -53.41
C SER A 11 -7.58 -28.36 -53.04
N SER A 12 -6.31 -28.54 -53.43
CA SER A 12 -5.56 -29.79 -53.19
C SER A 12 -4.44 -29.70 -52.13
N SER A 13 -4.22 -28.54 -51.50
CA SER A 13 -3.23 -28.47 -50.42
C SER A 13 -3.78 -29.12 -49.14
N PRO A 14 -3.06 -30.05 -48.48
CA PRO A 14 -3.54 -30.66 -47.25
C PRO A 14 -3.71 -29.57 -46.20
N SER A 15 -4.92 -29.43 -45.66
CA SER A 15 -5.25 -28.40 -44.69
C SER A 15 -4.28 -28.50 -43.49
N LYS A 16 -3.42 -27.47 -43.37
CA LYS A 16 -2.39 -27.45 -42.33
C LYS A 16 -3.09 -27.52 -40.97
N LYS A 17 -2.74 -28.53 -40.16
CA LYS A 17 -3.28 -28.68 -38.81
C LYS A 17 -3.05 -27.39 -38.04
N GLN A 18 -4.12 -26.77 -37.57
CA GLN A 18 -4.07 -25.52 -36.81
C GLN A 18 -3.23 -25.77 -35.55
N LYS A 19 -2.11 -25.04 -35.42
CA LYS A 19 -1.23 -25.15 -34.26
C LYS A 19 -2.00 -24.65 -33.03
N LYS A 20 -2.01 -25.44 -31.96
CA LYS A 20 -2.63 -25.00 -30.69
C LYS A 20 -1.96 -23.69 -30.24
N GLY A 21 -2.78 -22.71 -29.86
CA GLY A 21 -2.29 -21.42 -29.41
C GLY A 21 -1.47 -21.50 -28.11
N PHE A 22 -1.01 -20.34 -27.62
CA PHE A 22 -0.20 -20.25 -26.42
C PHE A 22 -0.86 -20.94 -25.21
N SER A 23 -0.21 -22.00 -24.71
CA SER A 23 -0.62 -22.76 -23.53
C SER A 23 0.50 -22.77 -22.51
N VAL A 24 0.15 -22.66 -21.23
CA VAL A 24 1.10 -22.75 -20.12
C VAL A 24 0.88 -24.09 -19.44
N GLY A 25 1.80 -25.03 -19.61
CA GLY A 25 1.74 -26.35 -18.96
C GLY A 25 0.78 -27.37 -19.62
N PRO A 26 0.65 -28.56 -18.99
CA PRO A 26 -0.11 -29.69 -19.55
C PRO A 26 -1.62 -29.43 -19.60
N ALA A 27 -2.31 -30.00 -20.59
CA ALA A 27 -3.75 -29.80 -20.79
C ALA A 27 -4.63 -30.64 -19.84
N ASN A 28 -4.15 -31.82 -19.43
CA ASN A 28 -4.91 -32.80 -18.65
C ASN A 28 -4.64 -32.66 -17.14
N LEU A 29 -4.63 -31.42 -16.63
CA LEU A 29 -4.53 -31.20 -15.18
C LEU A 29 -5.90 -31.45 -14.52
N PRO A 30 -5.96 -32.17 -13.38
CA PRO A 30 -7.20 -32.31 -12.63
C PRO A 30 -7.77 -30.93 -12.24
N GLU A 31 -9.09 -30.77 -12.38
CA GLU A 31 -9.84 -29.58 -12.04
C GLU A 31 -9.59 -29.25 -10.55
N GLY A 32 -8.94 -28.11 -10.29
CA GLY A 32 -8.45 -27.80 -8.94
C GLY A 32 -7.42 -26.68 -8.91
N THR A 33 -6.61 -26.67 -7.85
CA THR A 33 -5.64 -25.59 -7.57
C THR A 33 -4.59 -25.44 -8.68
N TYR A 34 -4.15 -26.55 -9.28
CA TYR A 34 -3.13 -26.54 -10.34
C TYR A 34 -3.64 -25.93 -11.65
N LYS A 35 -4.85 -26.27 -12.09
CA LYS A 35 -5.49 -25.66 -13.27
C LYS A 35 -5.69 -24.14 -13.08
N ARG A 36 -6.10 -23.72 -11.87
CA ARG A 36 -6.23 -22.28 -11.53
C ARG A 36 -4.89 -21.55 -11.57
N LYS A 37 -3.82 -22.15 -11.02
CA LYS A 37 -2.46 -21.58 -11.08
C LYS A 37 -1.98 -21.42 -12.52
N VAL A 38 -2.17 -22.44 -13.36
CA VAL A 38 -1.84 -22.38 -14.79
C VAL A 38 -2.60 -21.27 -15.51
N GLN A 39 -3.91 -21.17 -15.29
CA GLN A 39 -4.72 -20.10 -15.87
C GLN A 39 -4.27 -18.71 -15.40
N LYS A 40 -3.89 -18.58 -14.12
CA LYS A 40 -3.33 -17.35 -13.58
C LYS A 40 -2.02 -16.97 -14.28
N ILE A 41 -1.07 -17.90 -14.40
CA ILE A 41 0.21 -17.67 -15.08
C ILE A 41 -0.04 -17.25 -16.54
N LYS A 42 -0.95 -17.92 -17.25
CA LYS A 42 -1.31 -17.55 -18.62
C LYS A 42 -1.86 -16.13 -18.71
N LYS A 43 -2.80 -15.76 -17.84
CA LYS A 43 -3.38 -14.40 -17.78
C LYS A 43 -2.30 -13.35 -17.47
N ASP A 44 -1.43 -13.62 -16.51
CA ASP A 44 -0.35 -12.72 -16.09
C ASP A 44 0.66 -12.47 -17.22
N LEU A 45 1.05 -13.52 -17.97
CA LEU A 45 1.96 -13.40 -19.11
C LEU A 45 1.33 -12.61 -20.27
N ILE A 46 0.05 -12.86 -20.57
CA ILE A 46 -0.68 -12.10 -21.60
C ILE A 46 -0.76 -10.62 -21.21
N HIS A 47 -1.07 -10.32 -19.94
CA HIS A 47 -1.13 -8.95 -19.44
C HIS A 47 0.22 -8.22 -19.54
N LYS A 48 1.31 -8.86 -19.09
CA LYS A 48 2.67 -8.30 -19.22
C LYS A 48 3.04 -8.04 -20.68
N ALA A 49 2.67 -8.93 -21.59
CA ALA A 49 2.93 -8.74 -23.02
C ALA A 49 2.13 -7.57 -23.61
N LYS A 50 0.87 -7.36 -23.18
CA LYS A 50 0.07 -6.20 -23.59
C LYS A 50 0.69 -4.89 -23.10
N LEU A 51 1.05 -4.81 -21.82
CA LEU A 51 1.72 -3.64 -21.26
C LEU A 51 3.02 -3.32 -21.99
N ARG A 52 3.84 -4.33 -22.31
CA ARG A 52 5.07 -4.13 -23.09
C ARG A 52 4.79 -3.60 -24.50
N LYS A 53 3.72 -4.07 -25.16
CA LYS A 53 3.31 -3.57 -26.47
C LYS A 53 2.82 -2.13 -26.41
N GLU A 54 1.98 -1.79 -25.43
CA GLU A 54 1.48 -0.43 -25.22
C GLU A 54 2.62 0.52 -24.89
N TYR A 55 3.51 0.13 -23.99
CA TYR A 55 4.70 0.91 -23.66
C TYR A 55 5.61 1.11 -24.87
N ALA A 56 5.85 0.05 -25.67
CA ALA A 56 6.65 0.16 -26.90
C ALA A 56 6.00 1.11 -27.92
N LYS A 57 4.66 1.14 -28.01
CA LYS A 57 3.93 2.09 -28.86
C LYS A 57 4.10 3.53 -28.37
N ILE A 58 3.90 3.78 -27.08
CA ILE A 58 4.06 5.13 -26.49
C ILE A 58 5.49 5.60 -26.67
N LYS A 59 6.48 4.75 -26.37
CA LYS A 59 7.90 5.08 -26.55
C LYS A 59 8.24 5.41 -28.00
N ALA A 60 7.70 4.67 -28.97
CA ALA A 60 7.90 4.97 -30.39
C ALA A 60 7.24 6.31 -30.78
N GLN A 61 6.05 6.61 -30.23
CA GLN A 61 5.38 7.89 -30.44
C GLN A 61 6.15 9.06 -29.81
N GLU A 62 6.64 8.91 -28.58
CA GLU A 62 7.46 9.92 -27.90
C GLU A 62 8.77 10.16 -28.63
N GLN A 63 9.47 9.12 -29.08
CA GLN A 63 10.67 9.30 -29.90
C GLN A 63 10.35 10.01 -31.22
N SER A 64 9.22 9.69 -31.86
CA SER A 64 8.79 10.39 -33.06
C SER A 64 8.38 11.84 -32.79
N SER A 65 7.78 12.14 -31.64
CA SER A 65 7.35 13.48 -31.26
C SER A 65 8.52 14.32 -30.74
N GLU A 66 9.52 13.74 -30.07
CA GLU A 66 10.79 14.38 -29.71
C GLU A 66 11.56 14.81 -30.96
N LEU A 67 11.57 14.00 -32.03
CA LEU A 67 12.14 14.40 -33.31
C LEU A 67 11.35 15.51 -34.02
N GLN A 68 10.05 15.63 -33.72
CA GLN A 68 9.16 16.66 -34.29
C GLN A 68 9.01 17.90 -33.41
N ARG A 69 9.42 17.85 -32.13
CA ARG A 69 9.58 19.03 -31.26
C ARG A 69 10.79 19.79 -31.77
N SER A 70 10.53 20.67 -32.73
CA SER A 70 11.53 21.54 -33.32
C SER A 70 12.09 22.49 -32.25
N VAL A 71 13.33 22.89 -32.46
CA VAL A 71 14.13 23.80 -31.61
C VAL A 71 13.42 25.14 -31.29
N TYR A 72 12.32 25.46 -31.98
CA TYR A 72 11.62 26.73 -31.87
C TYR A 72 10.53 26.82 -30.78
N ASP A 73 10.22 25.75 -30.06
CA ASP A 73 9.19 25.76 -29.00
C ASP A 73 9.76 26.11 -27.59
N CYS A 74 11.03 26.54 -27.52
CA CYS A 74 11.76 26.78 -26.25
C CYS A 74 11.74 28.24 -25.75
N GLU A 75 11.12 29.18 -26.46
CA GLU A 75 11.35 30.63 -26.29
C GLU A 75 10.18 31.40 -25.62
N HIS A 76 9.22 30.75 -24.95
CA HIS A 76 7.99 31.46 -24.48
C HIS A 76 7.79 31.65 -22.96
N ASP A 77 8.81 31.38 -22.12
CA ASP A 77 8.71 31.56 -20.65
C ASP A 77 9.82 32.48 -20.09
N SER A 78 10.07 33.65 -20.69
CA SER A 78 11.06 34.62 -20.15
C SER A 78 10.73 36.07 -20.52
N ALA A 79 9.76 36.68 -19.83
CA ALA A 79 9.54 38.14 -19.92
C ALA A 79 9.15 38.72 -18.56
N ASP A 80 10.12 39.22 -17.79
CA ASP A 80 9.93 40.32 -16.83
C ASP A 80 11.27 40.84 -16.28
N VAL A 81 11.85 41.86 -16.95
CA VAL A 81 12.82 42.81 -16.35
C VAL A 81 12.62 44.17 -17.01
N LYS A 82 12.05 45.13 -16.28
CA LYS A 82 12.01 46.56 -16.64
C LYS A 82 12.55 47.41 -15.49
N ALA A 83 13.17 48.54 -15.87
CA ALA A 83 13.61 49.69 -15.09
C ALA A 83 15.08 49.70 -14.60
N ARG A 84 15.90 50.50 -15.30
CA ARG A 84 17.19 51.02 -14.84
C ARG A 84 17.31 52.48 -15.28
N GLU A 85 17.40 53.41 -14.33
CA GLU A 85 17.81 54.82 -14.51
C GLU A 85 18.60 55.33 -13.27
N PRO A 86 19.38 56.44 -13.37
CA PRO A 86 20.79 56.45 -12.93
C PRO A 86 21.14 57.28 -11.68
N GLN A 87 22.45 57.29 -11.40
CA GLN A 87 23.19 57.57 -10.17
C GLN A 87 23.25 59.04 -9.70
N LEU A 88 23.21 59.25 -8.38
CA LEU A 88 23.73 60.43 -7.68
C LEU A 88 24.73 59.98 -6.59
N GLU A 89 25.82 60.73 -6.43
CA GLU A 89 27.00 60.35 -5.63
C GLU A 89 26.69 60.16 -4.13
N PRO A 90 27.25 59.10 -3.49
CA PRO A 90 26.97 58.81 -2.08
C PRO A 90 27.87 59.64 -1.16
N THR A 91 27.32 60.70 -0.58
CA THR A 91 27.90 61.36 0.61
C THR A 91 28.03 60.34 1.74
N LEU A 92 29.23 60.19 2.33
CA LEU A 92 29.59 59.21 3.36
C LEU A 92 28.91 59.40 4.73
N GLU A 93 27.89 60.25 4.84
CA GLU A 93 27.14 60.38 6.08
C GLU A 93 26.07 59.27 6.18
N PRO A 94 26.03 58.51 7.28
CA PRO A 94 24.96 57.54 7.48
C PRO A 94 23.61 58.26 7.60
N HIS A 95 22.60 57.73 6.90
CA HIS A 95 21.21 58.19 6.92
C HIS A 95 20.75 58.47 8.36
N PRO A 96 19.96 59.54 8.62
CA PRO A 96 19.59 59.96 9.99
C PRO A 96 18.95 58.84 10.82
N ASP A 97 18.20 57.94 10.18
CA ASP A 97 17.60 56.79 10.86
C ASP A 97 18.64 55.79 11.38
N ARG A 98 19.79 55.68 10.72
CA ARG A 98 20.92 54.84 11.15
C ARG A 98 21.66 55.45 12.34
N ARG A 99 21.66 56.78 12.48
CA ARG A 99 22.19 57.46 13.68
C ARG A 99 21.31 57.16 14.90
N LYS A 100 19.99 57.25 14.75
CA LYS A 100 19.03 56.94 15.82
C LYS A 100 19.18 55.51 16.36
N LEU A 101 19.38 54.54 15.46
CA LEU A 101 19.56 53.14 15.85
C LEU A 101 20.88 52.86 16.60
N LEU A 102 21.91 53.69 16.39
CA LEU A 102 23.20 53.57 17.07
C LEU A 102 23.22 54.30 18.42
N GLU A 103 22.37 55.30 18.58
CA GLU A 103 22.26 56.12 19.79
C GLU A 103 21.34 55.48 20.85
N GLU A 104 20.38 54.64 20.44
CA GLU A 104 19.54 53.88 21.37
C GLU A 104 20.31 52.68 22.00
N PRO A 105 20.35 52.55 23.34
CA PRO A 105 21.01 51.42 23.99
C PRO A 105 20.26 50.12 23.69
N SER A 106 21.01 49.13 23.18
CA SER A 106 20.49 47.83 22.78
C SER A 106 19.77 47.12 23.94
N PRO A 107 18.47 46.77 23.81
CA PRO A 107 17.78 46.06 24.87
C PRO A 107 18.36 44.66 25.02
N GLU A 108 18.79 44.31 26.24
CA GLU A 108 19.30 42.97 26.59
C GLU A 108 18.29 41.87 26.15
N PRO A 109 18.76 40.74 25.61
CA PRO A 109 17.88 39.74 25.02
C PRO A 109 17.13 38.95 26.10
N ALA A 110 16.01 39.49 26.56
CA ALA A 110 15.02 38.72 27.31
C ALA A 110 14.46 37.61 26.42
N SER A 111 14.62 36.35 26.86
CA SER A 111 14.03 35.16 26.25
C SER A 111 12.50 35.17 26.39
N ASN A 112 11.83 35.96 25.56
CA ASN A 112 10.36 35.98 25.49
C ASN A 112 9.84 34.76 24.72
N PRO A 113 9.14 33.78 25.35
CA PRO A 113 8.55 32.64 24.65
C PRO A 113 7.39 33.05 23.72
N SER A 114 6.81 34.23 23.91
CA SER A 114 5.74 34.76 23.04
C SER A 114 6.23 35.12 21.63
N ARG A 115 7.50 35.51 21.46
CA ARG A 115 8.08 35.79 20.13
C ARG A 115 8.30 34.53 19.28
N GLN A 116 8.20 33.33 19.86
CA GLN A 116 8.28 32.08 19.09
C GLN A 116 6.94 31.68 18.46
N ALA A 117 5.81 32.19 18.95
CA ALA A 117 4.48 31.84 18.45
C ALA A 117 4.14 32.50 17.10
N GLU A 118 4.75 33.66 16.80
CA GLU A 118 4.57 34.38 15.52
C GLU A 118 5.53 33.92 14.42
N ARG A 119 6.39 32.93 14.68
CA ARG A 119 7.18 32.27 13.62
C ARG A 119 6.21 31.55 12.69
N GLY A 120 5.84 32.22 11.60
CA GLY A 120 4.92 31.72 10.58
C GLY A 120 5.12 30.24 10.31
N LYS A 121 4.03 29.46 10.44
CA LYS A 121 4.05 28.00 10.30
C LYS A 121 4.73 27.65 8.97
N LYS A 122 5.92 27.04 9.04
CA LYS A 122 6.67 26.61 7.86
C LYS A 122 5.78 25.69 7.03
N ARG A 123 5.53 26.05 5.77
CA ARG A 123 4.77 25.20 4.85
C ARG A 123 5.45 23.83 4.76
N PRO A 124 4.70 22.71 4.85
CA PRO A 124 5.28 21.39 4.75
C PRO A 124 5.91 21.24 3.38
N ARG A 125 7.17 20.77 3.35
CA ARG A 125 7.91 20.56 2.10
C ARG A 125 7.10 19.62 1.17
N PRO A 126 7.08 19.89 -0.14
CA PRO A 126 6.50 18.96 -1.09
C PRO A 126 7.27 17.64 -0.95
N GLN A 127 6.55 16.57 -0.59
CA GLN A 127 7.15 15.24 -0.59
C GLN A 127 6.90 14.63 -1.95
N PRO A 128 7.95 14.18 -2.65
CA PRO A 128 7.75 13.37 -3.83
C PRO A 128 7.01 12.09 -3.41
N TYR A 129 6.04 11.67 -4.23
CA TYR A 129 5.26 10.45 -4.05
C TYR A 129 4.27 10.42 -2.86
N ARG A 130 3.54 11.53 -2.65
CA ARG A 130 2.47 11.63 -1.61
C ARG A 130 1.36 10.60 -1.78
N ASN A 131 1.07 10.17 -3.00
CA ASN A 131 -0.03 9.25 -3.27
C ASN A 131 0.39 7.80 -3.00
N GLU A 132 1.62 7.46 -3.37
CA GLU A 132 2.24 6.16 -3.19
C GLU A 132 2.50 5.88 -1.70
N THR A 133 2.95 6.90 -0.96
CA THR A 133 3.13 6.81 0.49
C THR A 133 1.80 6.57 1.22
N LYS A 134 0.73 7.29 0.84
CA LYS A 134 -0.63 7.03 1.36
C LYS A 134 -1.12 5.62 1.02
N PHE A 135 -0.88 5.14 -0.20
CA PHE A 135 -1.26 3.79 -0.59
C PHE A 135 -0.48 2.72 0.19
N ALA A 136 0.82 2.93 0.39
CA ALA A 136 1.67 2.05 1.20
C ALA A 136 1.21 2.01 2.67
N GLN A 137 0.84 3.16 3.24
CA GLN A 137 0.28 3.24 4.60
C GLN A 137 -1.02 2.47 4.71
N LYS A 138 -1.98 2.68 3.80
CA LYS A 138 -3.24 1.92 3.77
C LYS A 138 -3.01 0.41 3.70
N ARG A 139 -2.06 -0.03 2.86
CA ARG A 139 -1.73 -1.45 2.74
C ARG A 139 -1.09 -2.02 4.01
N ARG A 140 -0.27 -1.23 4.70
CA ARG A 140 0.33 -1.60 5.99
C ARG A 140 -0.74 -1.71 7.07
N GLU A 141 -1.63 -0.75 7.16
CA GLU A 141 -2.75 -0.73 8.11
C GLU A 141 -3.68 -1.94 7.89
N GLU A 142 -4.03 -2.26 6.63
CA GLU A 142 -4.84 -3.44 6.31
C GLU A 142 -4.15 -4.75 6.73
N ALA A 143 -2.84 -4.85 6.50
CA ALA A 143 -2.06 -6.03 6.90
C ALA A 143 -1.96 -6.15 8.43
N GLU A 144 -1.77 -5.02 9.13
CA GLU A 144 -1.73 -4.98 10.59
C GLU A 144 -3.11 -5.30 11.20
N ALA A 145 -4.20 -4.81 10.61
CA ALA A 145 -5.56 -5.13 11.03
C ALA A 145 -5.85 -6.64 10.87
N LYS A 146 -5.46 -7.23 9.72
CA LYS A 146 -5.57 -8.69 9.51
C LYS A 146 -4.74 -9.49 10.51
N ARG A 147 -3.55 -9.01 10.86
CA ARG A 147 -2.70 -9.64 11.86
C ARG A 147 -3.33 -9.56 13.25
N LYS A 148 -3.82 -8.38 13.68
CA LYS A 148 -4.50 -8.20 14.96
C LYS A 148 -5.74 -9.09 15.08
N ALA A 149 -6.57 -9.17 14.04
CA ALA A 149 -7.74 -10.05 14.02
C ALA A 149 -7.37 -11.54 14.19
N ARG A 150 -6.26 -12.00 13.59
CA ARG A 150 -5.74 -13.37 13.81
C ARG A 150 -5.25 -13.57 15.23
N GLU A 151 -4.47 -12.62 15.76
CA GLU A 151 -3.96 -12.67 17.12
C GLU A 151 -5.10 -12.68 18.16
N GLU A 152 -6.17 -11.92 17.94
CA GLU A 152 -7.36 -11.91 18.80
C GLU A 152 -8.11 -13.25 18.74
N ALA A 153 -8.33 -13.80 17.55
CA ALA A 153 -8.96 -15.11 17.38
C ALA A 153 -8.14 -16.23 18.06
N ASP A 154 -6.81 -16.17 17.95
CA ASP A 154 -5.93 -17.14 18.61
C ASP A 154 -5.90 -16.96 20.13
N LYS A 155 -5.94 -15.72 20.63
CA LYS A 155 -6.10 -15.44 22.07
C LYS A 155 -7.42 -15.97 22.60
N GLU A 156 -8.53 -15.81 21.87
CA GLU A 156 -9.83 -16.33 22.27
C GLU A 156 -9.83 -17.87 22.31
N ARG A 157 -9.28 -18.52 21.27
CA ARG A 157 -9.09 -19.98 21.24
C ARG A 157 -8.22 -20.46 22.41
N ALA A 158 -7.14 -19.74 22.71
CA ALA A 158 -6.24 -20.05 23.81
C ALA A 158 -6.95 -19.93 25.17
N ARG A 159 -7.75 -18.87 25.38
CA ARG A 159 -8.58 -18.70 26.58
C ARG A 159 -9.56 -19.86 26.74
N LYS A 160 -10.30 -20.20 25.69
CA LYS A 160 -11.24 -21.34 25.68
C LYS A 160 -10.54 -22.67 25.97
N ARG A 161 -9.34 -22.91 25.40
CA ARG A 161 -8.54 -24.12 25.71
C ARG A 161 -8.06 -24.13 27.16
N ALA A 162 -7.52 -23.02 27.65
CA ALA A 162 -7.04 -22.90 29.02
C ALA A 162 -8.16 -23.12 30.05
N GLU A 163 -9.36 -22.59 29.80
CA GLU A 163 -10.54 -22.85 30.64
C GLU A 163 -10.93 -24.34 30.64
N ARG A 164 -10.95 -24.98 29.46
CA ARG A 164 -11.22 -26.42 29.34
C ARG A 164 -10.18 -27.25 30.05
N GLU A 165 -8.90 -26.89 29.95
CA GLU A 165 -7.81 -27.58 30.64
C GLU A 165 -7.88 -27.38 32.15
N ARG A 166 -8.17 -26.16 32.62
CA ARG A 166 -8.40 -25.89 34.04
C ARG A 166 -9.55 -26.75 34.56
N PHE A 167 -10.68 -26.78 33.86
CA PHE A 167 -11.83 -27.60 34.21
C PHE A 167 -11.52 -29.10 34.18
N ARG A 168 -10.77 -29.56 33.18
CA ARG A 168 -10.31 -30.97 33.10
C ARG A 168 -9.40 -31.32 34.27
N LYS A 169 -8.46 -30.44 34.63
CA LYS A 169 -7.54 -30.61 35.75
C LYS A 169 -8.28 -30.62 37.09
N THR A 170 -9.26 -29.75 37.31
CA THR A 170 -10.07 -29.75 38.53
C THR A 170 -10.92 -31.01 38.66
N ILE A 171 -11.57 -31.47 37.59
CA ILE A 171 -12.28 -32.76 37.57
C ILE A 171 -11.33 -33.91 37.83
N ALA A 172 -10.18 -33.96 37.15
CA ALA A 172 -9.20 -35.03 37.34
C ALA A 172 -8.68 -35.06 38.78
N LYS A 173 -8.47 -33.89 39.40
CA LYS A 173 -8.06 -33.77 40.80
C LYS A 173 -9.16 -34.17 41.80
N ALA A 174 -10.42 -33.95 41.45
CA ALA A 174 -11.57 -34.34 42.28
C ALA A 174 -11.85 -35.85 42.17
N ARG A 175 -11.68 -36.42 40.97
CA ARG A 175 -11.81 -37.87 40.67
C ARG A 175 -10.58 -38.69 41.05
N GLY A 176 -9.41 -38.07 41.18
CA GLY A 176 -8.20 -38.70 41.72
C GLY A 176 -8.44 -39.06 43.18
N GLY A 177 -8.73 -40.34 43.42
CA GLY A 177 -9.29 -40.87 44.66
C GLY A 177 -8.57 -40.45 45.92
N GLY A 178 -9.28 -40.50 47.06
CA GLY A 178 -8.67 -40.39 48.39
C GLY A 178 -7.77 -41.58 48.71
N SER A 179 -7.25 -41.63 49.95
CA SER A 179 -6.45 -42.74 50.49
C SER A 179 -7.00 -44.13 50.14
N ASN A 180 -8.33 -44.28 50.03
CA ASN A 180 -9.02 -45.54 49.77
C ASN A 180 -9.57 -45.65 48.34
N GLY A 181 -9.10 -44.83 47.38
CA GLY A 181 -9.58 -44.83 45.99
C GLY A 181 -11.00 -44.26 45.78
N GLN A 182 -11.70 -43.89 46.85
CA GLN A 182 -13.05 -43.33 46.77
C GLN A 182 -13.05 -41.89 46.21
N ARG A 183 -14.11 -41.56 45.45
CA ARG A 183 -14.32 -40.23 44.84
C ARG A 183 -14.60 -39.17 45.91
N LYS A 184 -14.02 -37.98 45.74
CA LYS A 184 -14.21 -36.86 46.67
C LYS A 184 -15.43 -36.03 46.25
N LEU A 185 -16.63 -36.54 46.55
CA LEU A 185 -17.91 -35.95 46.15
C LEU A 185 -18.03 -34.45 46.47
N GLY A 186 -17.50 -34.00 47.61
CA GLY A 186 -17.51 -32.57 47.98
C GLY A 186 -16.64 -31.65 47.11
N ARG A 187 -15.59 -32.19 46.46
CA ARG A 187 -14.79 -31.44 45.47
C ARG A 187 -15.37 -31.53 44.06
N GLU A 188 -16.03 -32.65 43.75
CA GLU A 188 -16.71 -32.86 42.48
C GLU A 188 -17.98 -32.01 42.35
N SER A 189 -18.73 -31.85 43.45
CA SER A 189 -19.99 -31.07 43.47
C SER A 189 -19.79 -29.63 43.01
N ALA A 190 -18.76 -28.93 43.48
CA ALA A 190 -18.49 -27.55 43.08
C ALA A 190 -18.23 -27.39 41.57
N VAL A 191 -17.46 -28.31 40.98
CA VAL A 191 -17.12 -28.28 39.54
C VAL A 191 -18.34 -28.66 38.68
N LEU A 192 -19.15 -29.60 39.16
CA LEU A 192 -20.41 -29.99 38.52
C LEU A 192 -21.43 -28.85 38.57
N LEU A 193 -21.54 -28.15 39.69
CA LEU A 193 -22.41 -26.98 39.82
C LEU A 193 -21.99 -25.85 38.87
N GLU A 194 -20.69 -25.59 38.72
CA GLU A 194 -20.21 -24.59 37.76
C GLU A 194 -20.55 -24.99 36.31
N LYS A 195 -20.47 -26.29 35.98
CA LYS A 195 -20.87 -26.82 34.67
C LYS A 195 -22.36 -26.66 34.41
N VAL A 196 -23.21 -26.99 35.40
CA VAL A 196 -24.67 -26.81 35.31
C VAL A 196 -25.01 -25.34 35.16
N LYS A 197 -24.37 -24.45 35.94
CA LYS A 197 -24.55 -22.99 35.81
C LYS A 197 -24.21 -22.48 34.40
N ARG A 198 -23.16 -23.00 33.77
CA ARG A 198 -22.83 -22.68 32.37
C ARG A 198 -23.83 -23.24 31.36
N LEU A 199 -24.42 -24.41 31.60
CA LEU A 199 -25.42 -24.98 30.70
C LEU A 199 -26.77 -24.26 30.80
N VAL A 200 -27.19 -23.92 32.02
CA VAL A 200 -28.45 -23.22 32.29
C VAL A 200 -28.36 -21.72 31.97
N GLY A 201 -27.20 -21.08 32.16
CA GLY A 201 -27.01 -19.65 31.85
C GLY A 201 -26.68 -19.34 30.38
N ASN A 202 -26.49 -20.36 29.54
CA ASN A 202 -26.34 -20.21 28.08
C ASN A 202 -27.61 -20.64 27.32
N ALA A 203 -28.69 -20.96 28.04
CA ALA A 203 -30.01 -21.25 27.51
C ALA A 203 -30.89 -19.98 27.55
#